data_AF-A0A1G0MHT1-F1
#
_entry.id   AF-A0A1G0MHT1-F1
#
_cell.length_a   1.000
_cell.length_b   1.000
_cell.length_c   1.000
_cell.angle_alpha   90.00
_cell.angle_beta   90.00
_cell.angle_gamma   90.00
#
_symmetry.space_group_name_H-M   'P 1'
#
loop_
_entity.id
_entity.type
_entity.pdbx_description
1 polymer ?
#
loop_
_entity_poly.entity_id
_entity_poly.type
_entity_poly.pdbx_seq_one_letter_code
_entity_poly.pdbx_strand_id
1 'polypeptide(L)'
;MTDSQKGLLYRCIFLTALLLAVYGNTLNHGFVWDDTDIIVGNPLLEKLGNIPMFFLMEDRIETASGYYRPLTYASFTLDRVIWGLNPVGFNITNLLLHIAATLSFYLVVAALFQRERLAFIAALLFSLHPVAGETVNFHSGGRNTLLCAVFFLLALLFHVKKKPLAAVLCLAGAIFSKEFGLVLPAILYVYDRFIKNEKPRPITYAPYLIPIVCYFTLRSFAVEKSNLLESLNFTETLWAAPLLVMRYLLSMINPFGLKVLYDVHTNIYVAVLCLVGALALVAALFYFLKKQQQELALSIFWYLLFLLPVINIIHLPAASFMADRYAYFSLMGFCLALAYLICKARQQVAIAIVLVLCVVYSVIDFRRNGHWKDDFSFYTQMIKDAPEMALGYHDLGIHHFKQDDLANAEKYLAIAASKEDITPRLLGAGAGALWESGKLDAAEKLLLRQLELDPTNPQPYIMLKMVYERKGNLPLSKSYGAKAEAMFPGIEQMMVERVVTVTQQAETFIAQGSHSRATTMLLEALAINPDYVPALIDMASISAETGAAEKALRYLTRAVALDPLNASAQYNLSMLYQMQGRPAEADTAMKKFTELEAIAKQKQGKPGARPDAGPASTGAGQ
;
A
#
# COMPACT_ATOMS: atom_id res chain seq x y z
N MET A 1 28.89 19.72 29.16
CA MET A 1 28.61 18.28 28.97
C MET A 1 29.65 17.46 29.71
N THR A 2 29.23 16.44 30.47
CA THR A 2 30.14 15.45 31.07
C THR A 2 30.75 14.56 29.97
N ASP A 3 31.86 13.85 30.26
CA ASP A 3 32.50 12.97 29.26
C ASP A 3 31.57 11.83 28.80
N SER A 4 30.71 11.35 29.70
CA SER A 4 29.64 10.40 29.36
C SER A 4 28.63 10.99 28.36
N GLN A 5 28.21 12.25 28.56
CA GLN A 5 27.32 12.94 27.64
C GLN A 5 27.96 13.18 26.26
N LYS A 6 29.27 13.49 26.22
CA LYS A 6 30.01 13.63 24.96
C LYS A 6 30.10 12.29 24.22
N GLY A 7 30.42 11.21 24.94
CA GLY A 7 30.48 9.87 24.37
C GLY A 7 29.15 9.40 23.77
N LEU A 8 28.04 9.67 24.46
CA LEU A 8 26.70 9.43 23.94
C LEU A 8 26.44 10.21 22.65
N LEU A 9 26.73 11.52 22.66
CA LEU A 9 26.53 12.39 21.51
C LEU A 9 27.30 11.90 20.28
N TYR A 10 28.58 11.55 20.43
CA TYR A 10 29.40 11.08 19.31
C TYR A 10 28.88 9.77 18.71
N ARG A 11 28.39 8.84 19.54
CA ARG A 11 27.78 7.59 19.05
C ARG A 11 26.49 7.86 18.29
N CYS A 12 25.65 8.77 18.77
CA CYS A 12 24.43 9.17 18.06
C CYS A 12 24.77 9.83 16.72
N ILE A 13 25.71 10.77 16.68
CA ILE A 13 26.18 11.41 15.44
C ILE A 13 26.72 10.37 14.48
N PHE A 14 27.52 9.42 14.96
CA PHE A 14 28.06 8.35 14.13
C PHE A 14 26.96 7.48 13.50
N LEU A 15 25.99 7.02 14.30
CA LEU A 15 24.86 6.22 13.80
C LEU A 15 24.06 7.00 12.74
N THR A 16 23.78 8.29 13.01
CA THR A 16 23.07 9.15 12.07
C THR A 16 23.86 9.33 10.77
N ALA A 17 25.14 9.69 10.84
CA ALA A 17 25.98 9.90 9.66
C ALA A 17 26.09 8.62 8.81
N LEU A 18 26.21 7.46 9.46
CA LEU A 18 26.28 6.18 8.76
C LEU A 18 24.97 5.84 8.05
N LEU A 19 23.82 6.07 8.68
CA LEU A 19 22.53 5.84 8.04
C LEU A 19 22.28 6.78 6.86
N LEU A 20 22.69 8.05 6.99
CA LEU A 20 22.66 8.99 5.87
C LEU A 20 23.55 8.53 4.72
N ALA A 21 24.70 7.90 4.99
CA ALA A 21 25.58 7.37 3.95
C ALA A 21 25.00 6.14 3.24
N VAL A 22 24.34 5.24 3.96
CA VAL A 22 23.80 3.98 3.41
C VAL A 22 22.47 4.18 2.71
N TYR A 23 21.54 4.91 3.34
CA TYR A 23 20.20 5.16 2.82
C TYR A 23 20.08 6.50 2.09
N GLY A 24 21.14 7.30 2.00
CA GLY A 24 21.11 8.57 1.26
C GLY A 24 20.79 8.40 -0.23
N ASN A 25 21.05 7.22 -0.81
CA ASN A 25 20.67 6.92 -2.18
C ASN A 25 19.15 6.79 -2.37
N THR A 26 18.36 6.56 -1.31
CA THR A 26 16.90 6.46 -1.43
C THR A 26 16.23 7.80 -1.68
N LEU A 27 16.93 8.92 -1.43
CA LEU A 27 16.38 10.26 -1.62
C LEU A 27 15.97 10.55 -3.08
N ASN A 28 16.45 9.79 -4.06
CA ASN A 28 16.06 9.93 -5.47
C ASN A 28 15.00 8.90 -5.94
N HIS A 29 14.40 8.13 -5.02
CA HIS A 29 13.38 7.14 -5.34
C HIS A 29 11.99 7.77 -5.45
N GLY A 30 11.16 7.23 -6.34
CA GLY A 30 9.78 7.63 -6.56
C GLY A 30 8.79 6.91 -5.64
N PHE A 31 7.50 7.18 -5.88
CA PHE A 31 6.42 6.36 -5.31
C PHE A 31 6.35 5.03 -6.05
N VAL A 32 6.08 3.95 -5.31
CA VAL A 32 5.94 2.62 -5.88
C VAL A 32 4.70 1.90 -5.37
N TRP A 33 4.06 1.11 -6.24
CA TRP A 33 2.99 0.19 -5.88
C TRP A 33 1.85 0.86 -5.08
N ASP A 34 1.58 0.42 -3.84
CA ASP A 34 0.52 0.98 -2.98
C ASP A 34 0.68 2.48 -2.68
N ASP A 35 1.89 3.06 -2.83
CA ASP A 35 2.09 4.51 -2.63
C ASP A 35 1.22 5.32 -3.61
N THR A 36 0.97 4.78 -4.80
CA THR A 36 0.14 5.45 -5.81
C THR A 36 -1.29 5.65 -5.29
N ASP A 37 -1.90 4.63 -4.70
CA ASP A 37 -3.28 4.72 -4.25
C ASP A 37 -3.38 5.39 -2.87
N ILE A 38 -2.47 5.06 -1.94
CA ILE A 38 -2.51 5.53 -0.56
C ILE A 38 -2.10 7.00 -0.44
N ILE A 39 -1.12 7.43 -1.25
CA ILE A 39 -0.52 8.76 -1.16
C ILE A 39 -0.89 9.63 -2.36
N VAL A 40 -0.58 9.18 -3.58
CA VAL A 40 -0.70 10.02 -4.79
C VAL A 40 -2.16 10.30 -5.14
N GLY A 41 -2.99 9.25 -5.15
CA GLY A 41 -4.41 9.29 -5.46
C GLY A 41 -5.31 9.74 -4.31
N ASN A 42 -4.74 10.21 -3.20
CA ASN A 42 -5.48 10.53 -1.98
C ASN A 42 -5.52 12.04 -1.64
N PRO A 43 -6.48 12.82 -2.17
CA PRO A 43 -6.73 14.22 -1.83
C PRO A 43 -7.15 14.47 -0.39
N LEU A 44 -7.50 13.47 0.42
CA LEU A 44 -7.64 13.72 1.86
C LEU A 44 -6.32 14.21 2.46
N LEU A 45 -5.18 13.87 1.85
CA LEU A 45 -3.87 14.31 2.29
C LEU A 45 -3.52 15.76 1.91
N GLU A 46 -4.31 16.43 1.07
CA GLU A 46 -3.98 17.78 0.56
C GLU A 46 -4.15 18.90 1.59
N LYS A 47 -4.97 18.69 2.63
CA LYS A 47 -5.33 19.74 3.60
C LYS A 47 -5.18 19.23 5.02
N LEU A 48 -4.50 20.00 5.88
CA LEU A 48 -4.38 19.72 7.31
C LEU A 48 -5.74 19.61 8.02
N GLY A 49 -6.74 20.35 7.54
CA GLY A 49 -8.11 20.29 8.06
C GLY A 49 -8.78 18.93 7.93
N ASN A 50 -8.25 18.03 7.09
CA ASN A 50 -8.77 16.68 6.91
C ASN A 50 -8.23 15.69 7.95
N ILE A 51 -7.21 16.04 8.74
CA ILE A 51 -6.61 15.10 9.72
C ILE A 51 -7.64 14.47 10.67
N PRO A 52 -8.64 15.20 11.23
CA PRO A 52 -9.65 14.60 12.08
C PRO A 52 -10.46 13.50 11.38
N MET A 53 -10.60 13.55 10.05
CA MET A 53 -11.35 12.55 9.29
C MET A 53 -10.71 11.18 9.38
N PHE A 54 -9.38 11.07 9.43
CA PHE A 54 -8.69 9.77 9.52
C PHE A 54 -9.01 9.02 10.82
N PHE A 55 -9.43 9.72 11.87
CA PHE A 55 -9.85 9.08 13.14
C PHE A 55 -11.30 8.55 13.09
N LEU A 56 -12.03 8.85 12.01
CA LEU A 56 -13.44 8.51 11.83
C LEU A 56 -13.67 7.57 10.63
N MET A 57 -12.61 7.21 9.89
CA MET A 57 -12.68 6.33 8.73
C MET A 57 -11.53 5.32 8.74
N GLU A 58 -11.67 4.26 7.96
CA GLU A 58 -10.61 3.27 7.77
C GLU A 58 -9.47 3.79 6.87
N ASP A 59 -8.37 3.03 6.80
CA ASP A 59 -7.15 3.43 6.09
C ASP A 59 -7.38 3.74 4.60
N ARG A 60 -8.25 3.01 3.90
CA ARG A 60 -8.48 3.18 2.46
C ARG A 60 -9.88 3.70 2.19
N ILE A 61 -9.98 4.70 1.32
CA ILE A 61 -11.23 5.40 1.01
C ILE A 61 -12.12 4.60 0.05
N GLU A 62 -11.50 3.89 -0.90
CA GLU A 62 -12.23 3.21 -2.00
C GLU A 62 -12.40 1.71 -1.77
N THR A 63 -11.58 1.09 -0.92
CA THR A 63 -11.63 -0.34 -0.66
C THR A 63 -11.52 -0.61 0.81
N ALA A 64 -12.45 -1.39 1.36
CA ALA A 64 -12.38 -1.80 2.75
C ALA A 64 -11.10 -2.59 3.00
N SER A 65 -10.21 -2.00 3.79
CA SER A 65 -8.88 -2.56 4.07
C SER A 65 -8.83 -3.25 5.43
N GLY A 66 -9.76 -2.91 6.32
CA GLY A 66 -9.80 -3.41 7.69
C GLY A 66 -8.73 -2.82 8.61
N TYR A 67 -7.86 -1.94 8.11
CA TYR A 67 -6.82 -1.25 8.87
C TYR A 67 -7.31 0.10 9.38
N TYR A 68 -6.81 0.50 10.56
CA TYR A 68 -7.10 1.78 11.22
C TYR A 68 -5.81 2.38 11.80
N ARG A 69 -5.18 3.28 11.06
CA ARG A 69 -3.85 3.84 11.33
C ARG A 69 -3.82 5.36 11.11
N PRO A 70 -4.68 6.13 11.81
CA PRO A 70 -4.88 7.55 11.55
C PRO A 70 -3.61 8.40 11.66
N LEU A 71 -2.67 8.04 12.56
CA LEU A 71 -1.44 8.82 12.72
C LEU A 71 -0.48 8.63 11.53
N THR A 72 -0.56 7.49 10.84
CA THR A 72 0.16 7.27 9.59
C THR A 72 -0.36 8.22 8.51
N TYR A 73 -1.68 8.32 8.33
CA TYR A 73 -2.27 9.24 7.35
C TYR A 73 -2.04 10.70 7.70
N ALA A 74 -2.15 11.07 8.99
CA ALA A 74 -1.78 12.41 9.44
C ALA A 74 -0.32 12.75 9.11
N SER A 75 0.60 11.79 9.22
CA SER A 75 2.00 11.99 8.82
C SER A 75 2.16 12.19 7.30
N PHE A 76 1.38 11.46 6.49
CA PHE A 76 1.37 11.68 5.05
C PHE A 76 0.74 13.02 4.66
N THR A 77 -0.29 13.49 5.37
CA THR A 77 -0.87 14.83 5.16
C THR A 77 0.18 15.90 5.42
N LEU A 78 0.99 15.76 6.48
CA LEU A 78 2.07 16.70 6.76
C LEU A 78 3.09 16.72 5.61
N ASP A 79 3.56 15.54 5.17
CA ASP A 79 4.49 15.46 4.04
C ASP A 79 3.87 16.04 2.76
N ARG A 80 2.62 15.72 2.46
CA ARG A 80 1.89 16.18 1.26
C ARG A 80 1.71 17.70 1.24
N VAL A 81 1.43 18.32 2.38
CA VAL A 81 1.26 19.77 2.52
C VAL A 81 2.60 20.50 2.41
N ILE A 82 3.68 19.94 2.95
CA ILE A 82 5.01 20.57 2.92
C ILE A 82 5.70 20.39 1.56
N TRP A 83 5.63 19.18 1.00
CA TRP A 83 6.44 18.76 -0.14
C TRP A 83 5.64 18.56 -1.43
N GLY A 84 4.31 18.65 -1.40
CA GLY A 84 3.47 18.29 -2.54
C GLY A 84 3.58 16.80 -2.87
N LEU A 85 3.61 16.44 -4.16
CA LEU A 85 3.89 15.08 -4.64
C LEU A 85 5.40 14.86 -4.90
N ASN A 86 6.28 15.62 -4.25
CA ASN A 86 7.71 15.36 -4.39
C ASN A 86 8.12 14.19 -3.48
N PRO A 87 8.50 13.02 -4.03
CA PRO A 87 8.81 11.83 -3.24
C PRO A 87 10.05 12.02 -2.36
N VAL A 88 10.95 12.97 -2.68
CA VAL A 88 12.13 13.30 -1.86
C VAL A 88 11.74 13.59 -0.40
N GLY A 89 10.66 14.36 -0.20
CA GLY A 89 10.18 14.71 1.15
C GLY A 89 9.73 13.47 1.95
N PHE A 90 9.01 12.56 1.30
CA PHE A 90 8.53 11.32 1.92
C PHE A 90 9.71 10.39 2.29
N ASN A 91 10.71 10.29 1.40
CA ASN A 91 11.96 9.57 1.65
C ASN A 91 12.72 10.16 2.85
N ILE A 92 12.86 11.49 2.93
CA ILE A 92 13.49 12.17 4.08
C ILE A 92 12.77 11.80 5.36
N THR A 93 11.44 11.93 5.41
CA THR A 93 10.70 11.62 6.63
C THR A 93 10.86 10.14 7.02
N ASN A 94 10.89 9.20 6.06
CA ASN A 94 11.10 7.76 6.36
C ASN A 94 12.50 7.52 6.95
N LEU A 95 13.53 8.10 6.34
CA LEU A 95 14.90 8.00 6.81
C LEU A 95 15.07 8.61 8.21
N LEU A 96 14.47 9.78 8.46
CA LEU A 96 14.48 10.42 9.77
C LEU A 96 13.80 9.57 10.84
N LEU A 97 12.67 8.93 10.52
CA LEU A 97 12.01 8.01 11.44
C LEU A 97 12.85 6.75 11.70
N HIS A 98 13.55 6.21 10.71
CA HIS A 98 14.45 5.08 10.90
C HIS A 98 15.65 5.45 11.78
N ILE A 99 16.23 6.64 11.58
CA ILE A 99 17.25 7.20 12.48
C ILE A 99 16.70 7.35 13.89
N ALA A 100 15.50 7.93 14.05
CA ALA A 100 14.87 8.10 15.34
C ALA A 100 14.57 6.75 16.04
N ALA A 101 14.16 5.73 15.29
CA ALA A 101 13.93 4.38 15.81
C ALA A 101 15.25 3.75 16.27
N THR A 102 16.32 3.88 15.48
CA THR A 102 17.67 3.41 15.83
C THR A 102 18.19 4.08 17.11
N LEU A 103 18.11 5.40 17.20
CA LEU A 103 18.56 6.14 18.38
C LEU A 103 17.70 5.81 19.60
N SER A 104 16.39 5.67 19.43
CA SER A 104 15.49 5.24 20.52
C SER A 104 15.83 3.83 20.99
N PHE A 105 16.13 2.91 20.07
CA PHE A 105 16.53 1.54 20.40
C PHE A 105 17.87 1.51 21.15
N TYR A 106 18.86 2.30 20.71
CA TYR A 106 20.11 2.49 21.44
C TYR A 106 19.87 2.95 22.88
N LEU A 107 19.06 4.00 23.06
CA LEU A 107 18.75 4.56 24.38
C LEU A 107 17.96 3.59 25.27
N VAL A 108 17.05 2.80 24.68
CA VAL A 108 16.32 1.75 25.39
C VAL A 108 17.27 0.67 25.88
N VAL A 109 18.09 0.09 25.01
CA VAL A 109 19.02 -0.99 25.40
C VAL A 109 20.03 -0.49 26.44
N ALA A 110 20.53 0.75 26.30
CA ALA A 110 21.39 1.38 27.30
C ALA A 110 20.68 1.52 28.65
N ALA A 111 19.43 1.99 28.66
CA ALA A 111 18.65 2.15 29.89
C ALA A 111 18.28 0.82 30.55
N LEU A 112 18.01 -0.23 29.77
CA LEU A 112 17.62 -1.56 30.24
C LEU A 112 18.78 -2.32 30.89
N PHE A 113 19.96 -2.31 30.26
CA PHE A 113 21.08 -3.17 30.66
C PHE A 113 22.26 -2.41 31.26
N GLN A 114 22.30 -1.08 31.17
CA GLN A 114 23.43 -0.25 31.62
C GLN A 114 24.77 -0.68 30.98
N ARG A 115 24.71 -1.15 29.74
CA ARG A 115 25.85 -1.68 28.98
C ARG A 115 26.00 -0.94 27.65
N GLU A 116 26.80 0.11 27.65
CA GLU A 116 27.00 0.98 26.48
C GLU A 116 27.49 0.25 25.23
N ARG A 117 28.44 -0.69 25.38
CA ARG A 117 28.97 -1.46 24.24
C ARG A 117 27.89 -2.34 23.61
N LEU A 118 27.08 -3.02 24.43
CA LEU A 118 25.97 -3.85 23.98
C LEU A 118 24.94 -3.01 23.24
N ALA A 119 24.53 -1.88 23.85
CA ALA A 119 23.54 -0.99 23.29
C ALA A 119 23.97 -0.40 21.94
N PHE A 120 25.23 0.04 21.83
CA PHE A 120 25.77 0.59 20.60
C PHE A 120 25.86 -0.47 19.48
N ILE A 121 26.38 -1.67 19.78
CA ILE A 121 26.48 -2.75 18.78
C ILE A 121 25.08 -3.21 18.35
N ALA A 122 24.13 -3.36 19.29
CA ALA A 122 22.75 -3.76 18.97
C ALA A 122 22.08 -2.75 18.03
N ALA A 123 22.21 -1.45 18.33
CA ALA A 123 21.65 -0.39 17.50
C ALA A 123 22.32 -0.31 16.13
N LEU A 124 23.65 -0.44 16.06
CA LEU A 124 24.41 -0.43 14.82
C LEU A 124 24.05 -1.60 13.90
N LEU A 125 23.88 -2.80 14.47
CA LEU A 125 23.45 -3.97 13.71
C LEU A 125 22.00 -3.82 13.24
N PHE A 126 21.09 -3.37 14.10
CA PHE A 126 19.69 -3.11 13.74
C PHE A 126 19.56 -2.07 12.62
N SER A 127 20.31 -0.98 12.70
CA SER A 127 20.18 0.14 11.77
C SER A 127 20.67 -0.17 10.35
N LEU A 128 21.59 -1.13 10.22
CA LEU A 128 22.14 -1.51 8.92
C LEU A 128 21.57 -2.82 8.41
N HIS A 129 20.79 -3.56 9.21
CA HIS A 129 20.41 -4.90 8.81
C HIS A 129 19.51 -4.88 7.57
N PRO A 130 19.76 -5.67 6.50
CA PRO A 130 19.04 -5.51 5.24
C PRO A 130 17.53 -5.81 5.26
N VAL A 131 17.07 -6.55 6.27
CA VAL A 131 15.64 -6.76 6.58
C VAL A 131 14.91 -5.44 6.87
N ALA A 132 15.62 -4.42 7.38
CA ALA A 132 15.03 -3.09 7.59
C ALA A 132 14.80 -2.34 6.27
N GLY A 133 15.50 -2.70 5.19
CA GLY A 133 15.53 -1.97 3.93
C GLY A 133 14.14 -1.71 3.35
N GLU A 134 13.27 -2.72 3.28
CA GLU A 134 11.89 -2.53 2.80
C GLU A 134 11.12 -1.48 3.64
N THR A 135 11.29 -1.50 4.97
CA THR A 135 10.59 -0.57 5.87
C THR A 135 11.06 0.88 5.67
N VAL A 136 12.32 1.08 5.25
CA VAL A 136 12.86 2.41 4.97
C VAL A 136 12.44 2.90 3.58
N ASN A 137 12.53 2.02 2.58
CA ASN A 137 12.30 2.39 1.17
C ASN A 137 10.82 2.52 0.80
N PHE A 138 9.94 1.73 1.40
CA PHE A 138 8.52 1.73 1.05
C PHE A 138 7.74 2.75 1.88
N HIS A 139 7.21 3.81 1.27
CA HIS A 139 6.53 4.87 2.02
C HIS A 139 5.28 4.35 2.74
N SER A 140 4.29 3.86 2.00
CA SER A 140 3.02 3.38 2.57
C SER A 140 3.19 2.13 3.44
N GLY A 141 3.98 1.15 2.98
CA GLY A 141 4.23 -0.07 3.75
C GLY A 141 5.12 0.13 4.98
N GLY A 142 6.06 1.08 4.94
CA GLY A 142 7.06 1.31 5.98
C GLY A 142 6.73 2.41 7.00
N ARG A 143 6.08 3.51 6.58
CA ARG A 143 5.78 4.69 7.44
C ARG A 143 5.07 4.31 8.73
N ASN A 144 4.05 3.46 8.63
CA ASN A 144 3.29 2.97 9.79
C ASN A 144 4.20 2.24 10.80
N THR A 145 5.16 1.45 10.32
CA THR A 145 6.05 0.61 11.12
C THR A 145 7.12 1.48 11.78
N LEU A 146 7.66 2.45 11.04
CA LEU A 146 8.64 3.40 11.53
C LEU A 146 8.07 4.31 12.63
N LEU A 147 6.90 4.91 12.41
CA LEU A 147 6.20 5.72 13.42
C LEU A 147 5.91 4.88 14.67
N CYS A 148 5.32 3.70 14.47
CA CYS A 148 5.03 2.80 15.57
C CYS A 148 6.29 2.45 16.35
N ALA A 149 7.41 2.15 15.68
CA ALA A 149 8.67 1.79 16.34
C ALA A 149 9.24 2.94 17.19
N VAL A 150 9.26 4.16 16.66
CA VAL A 150 9.73 5.35 17.40
C VAL A 150 8.88 5.54 18.66
N PHE A 151 7.56 5.62 18.51
CA PHE A 151 6.66 5.84 19.63
C PHE A 151 6.68 4.68 20.64
N PHE A 152 6.75 3.43 20.17
CA PHE A 152 6.86 2.24 21.02
C PHE A 152 8.13 2.27 21.88
N LEU A 153 9.28 2.54 21.26
CA LEU A 153 10.57 2.58 21.96
C LEU A 153 10.65 3.76 22.93
N LEU A 154 10.10 4.92 22.56
CA LEU A 154 9.99 6.06 23.48
C LEU A 154 9.06 5.78 24.65
N ALA A 155 7.94 5.09 24.43
CA ALA A 155 7.04 4.67 25.49
C ALA A 155 7.74 3.75 26.50
N LEU A 156 8.50 2.77 26.00
CA LEU A 156 9.33 1.88 26.83
C LEU A 156 10.42 2.68 27.58
N LEU A 157 11.12 3.59 26.91
CA LEU A 157 12.16 4.41 27.53
C LEU A 157 11.60 5.31 28.64
N PHE A 158 10.45 5.95 28.42
CA PHE A 158 9.81 6.80 29.41
C PHE A 158 9.25 5.99 30.58
N HIS A 159 8.74 4.78 30.33
CA HIS A 159 8.37 3.86 31.41
C HIS A 159 9.58 3.53 32.28
N VAL A 160 10.71 3.14 31.67
CA VAL A 160 11.97 2.85 32.38
C VAL A 160 12.44 4.05 33.19
N LYS A 161 12.30 5.26 32.64
CA LYS A 161 12.63 6.54 33.31
C LYS A 161 11.57 7.03 34.30
N LYS A 162 10.54 6.24 34.60
CA LYS A 162 9.43 6.57 35.52
C LYS A 162 8.68 7.87 35.15
N LYS A 163 8.44 8.07 33.85
CA LYS A 163 7.65 9.18 33.28
C LYS A 163 6.33 8.64 32.67
N PRO A 164 5.33 8.26 33.49
CA PRO A 164 4.17 7.50 33.03
C PRO A 164 3.30 8.25 32.02
N LEU A 165 3.09 9.57 32.19
CA LEU A 165 2.29 10.35 31.24
C LEU A 165 2.91 10.35 29.83
N ALA A 166 4.22 10.60 29.74
CA ALA A 166 4.94 10.55 28.47
C ALA A 166 4.90 9.15 27.84
N ALA A 167 5.00 8.09 28.67
CA ALA A 167 4.90 6.71 28.21
C ALA A 167 3.51 6.39 27.64
N VAL A 168 2.43 6.83 28.30
CA VAL A 168 1.05 6.65 27.83
C VAL A 168 0.78 7.42 26.54
N LEU A 169 1.25 8.67 26.43
CA LEU A 169 1.11 9.46 25.20
C LEU A 169 1.89 8.84 24.03
N CYS A 170 3.09 8.32 24.28
CA CYS A 170 3.85 7.61 23.27
C CYS A 170 3.17 6.27 22.90
N LEU A 171 2.56 5.55 23.86
CA LEU A 171 1.78 4.35 23.52
C LEU A 171 0.60 4.69 22.61
N ALA A 172 -0.12 5.79 22.87
CA ALA A 172 -1.17 6.26 21.98
C ALA A 172 -0.62 6.49 20.57
N GLY A 173 0.50 7.21 20.45
CA GLY A 173 1.18 7.41 19.16
C GLY A 173 1.56 6.10 18.46
N ALA A 174 2.02 5.10 19.20
CA ALA A 174 2.35 3.80 18.63
C ALA A 174 1.12 3.08 18.08
N ILE A 175 0.06 2.92 18.89
CA ILE A 175 -1.15 2.18 18.53
C ILE A 175 -1.88 2.84 17.35
N PHE A 176 -2.00 4.18 17.35
CA PHE A 176 -2.63 4.91 16.24
C PHE A 176 -1.78 4.99 14.97
N SER A 177 -0.50 4.57 15.02
CA SER A 177 0.34 4.40 13.84
C SER A 177 0.23 2.98 13.28
N LYS A 178 0.24 1.97 14.16
CA LYS A 178 0.12 0.55 13.81
C LYS A 178 -0.31 -0.26 15.02
N GLU A 179 -1.11 -1.30 14.79
CA GLU A 179 -1.63 -2.25 15.78
C GLU A 179 -0.53 -2.95 16.62
N PHE A 180 0.71 -2.98 16.14
CA PHE A 180 1.89 -3.47 16.87
C PHE A 180 2.09 -2.77 18.22
N GLY A 181 1.63 -1.53 18.37
CA GLY A 181 1.67 -0.79 19.65
C GLY A 181 0.97 -1.52 20.80
N LEU A 182 -0.06 -2.33 20.49
CA LEU A 182 -0.86 -3.06 21.48
C LEU A 182 -0.04 -4.10 22.27
N VAL A 183 1.12 -4.48 21.75
CA VAL A 183 2.03 -5.46 22.36
C VAL A 183 2.83 -4.87 23.53
N LEU A 184 2.93 -3.53 23.64
CA LEU A 184 3.79 -2.86 24.62
C LEU A 184 3.56 -3.31 26.08
N PRO A 185 2.32 -3.41 26.59
CA PRO A 185 2.09 -3.82 27.98
C PRO A 185 2.71 -5.20 28.32
N ALA A 186 2.76 -6.12 27.36
CA ALA A 186 3.37 -7.43 27.55
C ALA A 186 4.89 -7.32 27.74
N ILE A 187 5.56 -6.45 26.97
CA ILE A 187 7.00 -6.17 27.14
C ILE A 187 7.27 -5.48 28.48
N LEU A 188 6.45 -4.50 28.87
CA LEU A 188 6.61 -3.81 30.16
C LEU A 188 6.48 -4.79 31.33
N TYR A 189 5.50 -5.71 31.27
CA TYR A 189 5.32 -6.75 32.27
C TYR A 189 6.56 -7.66 32.37
N VAL A 190 7.07 -8.15 31.23
CA VAL A 190 8.27 -9.01 31.22
C VAL A 190 9.50 -8.26 31.72
N TYR A 191 9.64 -6.99 31.34
CA TYR A 191 10.71 -6.13 31.82
C TYR A 191 10.71 -6.00 33.35
N ASP A 192 9.59 -5.58 33.95
CA ASP A 192 9.52 -5.40 35.40
C ASP A 192 9.71 -6.72 36.14
N ARG A 193 9.10 -7.82 35.64
CA ARG A 193 9.17 -9.13 36.30
C ARG A 193 10.54 -9.80 36.23
N PHE A 194 11.21 -9.74 35.08
CA PHE A 194 12.40 -10.56 34.80
C PHE A 194 13.70 -9.75 34.69
N ILE A 195 13.63 -8.47 34.32
CA ILE A 195 14.83 -7.60 34.22
C ILE A 195 15.04 -6.86 35.54
N LYS A 196 14.04 -6.11 36.02
CA LYS A 196 14.12 -5.45 37.34
C LYS A 196 13.98 -6.42 38.52
N ASN A 197 13.41 -7.61 38.27
CA ASN A 197 13.04 -8.56 39.31
C ASN A 197 12.07 -7.97 40.35
N GLU A 198 11.21 -7.04 39.92
CA GLU A 198 10.16 -6.44 40.72
C GLU A 198 8.84 -7.20 40.48
N LYS A 199 7.96 -7.28 41.49
CA LYS A 199 6.61 -7.83 41.29
C LYS A 199 5.75 -6.79 40.55
N PRO A 200 5.27 -7.08 39.32
CA PRO A 200 4.41 -6.17 38.58
C PRO A 200 3.15 -5.84 39.39
N ARG A 201 2.87 -4.56 39.62
CA ARG A 201 1.62 -4.13 40.26
C ARG A 201 0.61 -3.76 39.16
N PRO A 202 -0.58 -4.37 39.11
CA PRO A 202 -1.56 -4.09 38.05
C PRO A 202 -1.89 -2.60 37.88
N ILE A 203 -1.92 -1.85 38.98
CA ILE A 203 -2.17 -0.40 38.98
C ILE A 203 -1.14 0.41 38.17
N THR A 204 0.09 -0.07 38.04
CA THR A 204 1.15 0.57 37.24
C THR A 204 0.83 0.50 35.74
N TYR A 205 0.05 -0.50 35.32
CA TYR A 205 -0.31 -0.71 33.92
C TYR A 205 -1.69 -0.17 33.55
N ALA A 206 -2.53 0.15 34.55
CA ALA A 206 -3.88 0.68 34.32
C ALA A 206 -3.91 1.92 33.38
N PRO A 207 -2.98 2.89 33.47
CA PRO A 207 -2.97 4.03 32.55
C PRO A 207 -2.77 3.65 31.08
N TYR A 208 -2.10 2.52 30.78
CA TYR A 208 -1.89 2.06 29.40
C TYR A 208 -3.17 1.48 28.78
N LEU A 209 -4.19 1.14 29.59
CA LEU A 209 -5.50 0.70 29.10
C LEU A 209 -6.27 1.85 28.45
N ILE A 210 -6.03 3.10 28.84
CA ILE A 210 -6.73 4.28 28.30
C ILE A 210 -6.54 4.39 26.77
N PRO A 211 -5.31 4.46 26.22
CA PRO A 211 -5.14 4.52 24.77
C PRO A 211 -5.61 3.25 24.05
N ILE A 212 -5.55 2.08 24.70
CA ILE A 212 -6.03 0.81 24.12
C ILE A 212 -7.55 0.84 23.96
N VAL A 213 -8.28 1.20 25.01
CA VAL A 213 -9.75 1.34 24.96
C VAL A 213 -10.14 2.41 23.95
N CYS A 214 -9.48 3.57 23.97
CA CYS A 214 -9.72 4.65 23.01
C CYS A 214 -9.53 4.18 21.55
N TYR A 215 -8.45 3.44 21.28
CA TYR A 215 -8.19 2.88 19.96
C TYR A 215 -9.31 1.92 19.51
N PHE A 216 -9.70 0.96 20.35
CA PHE A 216 -10.76 0.01 19.98
C PHE A 216 -12.12 0.70 19.81
N THR A 217 -12.45 1.67 20.66
CA THR A 217 -13.66 2.48 20.53
C THR A 217 -13.68 3.23 19.20
N LEU A 218 -12.64 3.99 18.87
CA LEU A 218 -12.59 4.74 17.61
C LEU A 218 -12.56 3.81 16.39
N ARG A 219 -11.78 2.72 16.45
CA ARG A 219 -11.76 1.71 15.39
C ARG A 219 -13.14 1.12 15.13
N SER A 220 -13.95 0.91 16.16
CA SER A 220 -15.30 0.34 16.01
C SER A 220 -16.28 1.25 15.26
N PHE A 221 -16.04 2.57 15.26
CA PHE A 221 -16.78 3.53 14.46
C PHE A 221 -16.21 3.69 13.05
N ALA A 222 -14.89 3.55 12.90
CA ALA A 222 -14.17 3.84 11.67
C ALA A 222 -14.17 2.69 10.65
N VAL A 223 -14.19 1.45 11.10
CA VAL A 223 -14.05 0.26 10.23
C VAL A 223 -15.38 -0.48 10.13
N GLU A 224 -16.01 -0.46 8.96
CA GLU A 224 -17.24 -1.23 8.69
C GLU A 224 -16.95 -2.75 8.66
N LYS A 225 -17.90 -3.55 9.17
CA LYS A 225 -17.90 -5.03 9.36
C LYS A 225 -16.68 -5.81 8.82
N SER A 226 -15.49 -5.53 9.33
CA SER A 226 -14.41 -6.52 9.40
C SER A 226 -14.64 -7.30 10.68
N ASN A 227 -15.43 -8.37 10.59
CA ASN A 227 -15.56 -9.29 11.71
C ASN A 227 -14.18 -9.89 11.97
N LEU A 228 -13.47 -9.36 12.97
CA LEU A 228 -12.19 -9.90 13.41
C LEU A 228 -12.31 -11.42 13.67
N LEU A 229 -13.51 -11.87 14.08
CA LEU A 229 -13.87 -13.27 14.28
C LEU A 229 -14.05 -14.08 12.97
N GLU A 230 -14.52 -13.47 11.88
CA GLU A 230 -14.56 -14.13 10.55
C GLU A 230 -13.17 -14.23 9.92
N SER A 231 -12.26 -13.30 10.27
CA SER A 231 -10.84 -13.36 9.89
C SER A 231 -10.02 -14.40 10.67
N LEU A 232 -10.62 -15.11 11.64
CA LEU A 232 -9.96 -16.19 12.37
C LEU A 232 -10.13 -17.53 11.64
N ASN A 233 -9.47 -17.69 10.49
CA ASN A 233 -9.38 -18.98 9.82
C ASN A 233 -8.17 -19.76 10.37
N PHE A 234 -8.35 -20.42 11.52
CA PHE A 234 -7.28 -21.06 12.29
C PHE A 234 -6.60 -22.25 11.57
N THR A 235 -7.26 -22.89 10.59
CA THR A 235 -6.88 -24.22 10.10
C THR A 235 -5.69 -24.22 9.14
N GLU A 236 -5.62 -23.31 8.17
CA GLU A 236 -4.49 -23.24 7.23
C GLU A 236 -3.28 -22.52 7.83
N THR A 237 -3.54 -21.59 8.76
CA THR A 237 -2.56 -20.59 9.18
C THR A 237 -1.69 -21.02 10.36
N LEU A 238 -2.19 -21.90 11.24
CA LEU A 238 -1.41 -22.45 12.35
C LEU A 238 -0.25 -23.33 11.86
N TRP A 239 -0.38 -24.01 10.72
CA TRP A 239 0.70 -24.83 10.16
C TRP A 239 1.82 -23.98 9.54
N ALA A 240 1.51 -22.77 9.07
CA ALA A 240 2.49 -21.83 8.52
C ALA A 240 3.27 -21.07 9.61
N ALA A 241 2.72 -20.93 10.82
CA ALA A 241 3.34 -20.14 11.89
C ALA A 241 4.77 -20.60 12.26
N PRO A 242 5.04 -21.90 12.50
CA PRO A 242 6.41 -22.35 12.78
C PRO A 242 7.37 -22.09 11.61
N LEU A 243 6.88 -22.24 10.37
CA LEU A 243 7.65 -21.95 9.17
C LEU A 243 8.06 -20.47 9.15
N LEU A 244 7.12 -19.55 9.38
CA LEU A 244 7.40 -18.11 9.38
C LEU A 244 8.39 -17.74 10.48
N VAL A 245 8.25 -18.32 11.69
CA VAL A 245 9.20 -18.12 12.79
C VAL A 245 10.61 -18.53 12.41
N MET A 246 10.78 -19.63 11.67
CA MET A 246 12.12 -20.05 11.22
C MET A 246 12.60 -19.28 10.00
N ARG A 247 11.73 -19.01 9.01
CA ARG A 247 12.08 -18.27 7.79
C ARG A 247 12.55 -16.86 8.10
N TYR A 248 11.91 -16.14 9.01
CA TYR A 248 12.39 -14.82 9.43
C TYR A 248 13.74 -14.92 10.13
N LEU A 249 13.94 -15.91 11.02
CA LEU A 249 15.23 -16.08 11.71
C LEU A 249 16.35 -16.38 10.70
N LEU A 250 16.10 -17.27 9.73
CA LEU A 250 17.05 -17.60 8.68
C LEU A 250 17.33 -16.41 7.77
N SER A 251 16.32 -15.59 7.47
CA SER A 251 16.48 -14.36 6.67
C SER A 251 17.28 -13.29 7.41
N MET A 252 17.21 -13.25 8.75
CA MET A 252 18.05 -12.39 9.58
C MET A 252 19.50 -12.91 9.68
N ILE A 253 19.70 -14.23 9.71
CA ILE A 253 21.06 -14.82 9.70
C ILE A 253 21.71 -14.67 8.32
N ASN A 254 20.92 -14.82 7.24
CA ASN A 254 21.37 -14.82 5.86
C ASN A 254 20.53 -13.83 5.01
N PRO A 255 20.86 -12.53 5.03
CA PRO A 255 20.06 -11.50 4.37
C PRO A 255 20.29 -11.39 2.84
N PHE A 256 21.00 -12.34 2.23
CA PHE A 256 21.27 -12.33 0.78
C PHE A 256 20.07 -12.78 -0.07
N GLY A 257 19.16 -13.58 0.52
CA GLY A 257 17.98 -14.13 -0.15
C GLY A 257 16.68 -13.37 0.11
N LEU A 258 16.76 -12.13 0.60
CA LEU A 258 15.58 -11.31 0.86
C LEU A 258 14.88 -10.95 -0.46
N LYS A 259 13.55 -10.86 -0.47
CA LYS A 259 12.74 -10.65 -1.66
C LYS A 259 11.77 -9.47 -1.49
N VAL A 260 11.39 -8.84 -2.59
CA VAL A 260 10.27 -7.89 -2.66
C VAL A 260 8.94 -8.64 -2.66
N LEU A 261 8.88 -9.78 -3.32
CA LEU A 261 7.71 -10.67 -3.34
C LEU A 261 8.12 -12.08 -2.93
N TYR A 262 7.46 -12.64 -1.91
CA TYR A 262 7.75 -13.96 -1.38
C TYR A 262 6.76 -15.02 -1.86
N ASP A 263 7.30 -16.09 -2.44
CA ASP A 263 6.60 -17.33 -2.76
C ASP A 263 6.71 -18.31 -1.58
N VAL A 264 5.74 -18.27 -0.67
CA VAL A 264 5.75 -19.14 0.52
C VAL A 264 5.07 -20.47 0.21
N HIS A 265 5.84 -21.41 -0.34
CA HIS A 265 5.43 -22.80 -0.44
C HIS A 265 5.89 -23.62 0.77
N THR A 266 5.01 -24.47 1.29
CA THR A 266 5.29 -25.30 2.47
C THR A 266 4.96 -26.76 2.18
N ASN A 267 5.92 -27.64 2.46
CA ASN A 267 5.69 -29.08 2.56
C ASN A 267 5.71 -29.49 4.04
N ILE A 268 4.93 -30.52 4.40
CA ILE A 268 4.81 -31.06 5.76
C ILE A 268 6.17 -31.35 6.43
N TYR A 269 7.16 -31.87 5.70
CA TYR A 269 8.48 -32.16 6.30
C TYR A 269 9.20 -30.89 6.76
N VAL A 270 9.13 -29.83 5.95
CA VAL A 270 9.71 -28.51 6.28
C VAL A 270 8.95 -27.89 7.45
N ALA A 271 7.62 -28.02 7.48
CA ALA A 271 6.80 -27.52 8.57
C ALA A 271 7.16 -28.19 9.91
N VAL A 272 7.33 -29.52 9.93
CA VAL A 272 7.74 -30.28 11.12
C VAL A 272 9.13 -29.87 11.61
N LEU A 273 10.10 -29.74 10.70
CA LEU A 273 11.44 -29.26 11.07
C LEU A 273 11.38 -27.84 11.67
N CYS A 274 10.56 -26.97 11.08
CA CYS A 274 10.38 -25.61 11.58
C CYS A 274 9.67 -25.56 12.94
N LEU A 275 8.74 -26.48 13.19
CA LEU A 275 8.12 -26.66 14.50
C LEU A 275 9.14 -27.06 15.57
N VAL A 276 10.02 -28.01 15.27
CA VAL A 276 11.11 -28.38 16.19
C VAL A 276 12.01 -27.18 16.49
N GLY A 277 12.37 -26.41 15.47
CA GLY A 277 13.15 -25.17 15.64
C GLY A 277 12.42 -24.14 16.51
N ALA A 278 11.12 -23.93 16.28
CA ALA A 278 10.31 -22.98 17.05
C ALA A 278 10.19 -23.40 18.53
N LEU A 279 9.97 -24.69 18.79
CA LEU A 279 9.97 -25.27 20.13
C LEU A 279 11.35 -25.15 20.80
N ALA A 280 12.44 -25.29 20.04
CA ALA A 280 13.79 -25.08 20.55
C ALA A 280 14.03 -23.62 20.98
N LEU A 281 13.51 -22.63 20.25
CA LEU A 281 13.56 -21.22 20.68
C LEU A 281 12.78 -20.99 21.97
N VAL A 282 11.59 -21.57 22.11
CA VAL A 282 10.79 -21.50 23.34
C VAL A 282 11.52 -22.16 24.51
N ALA A 283 12.10 -23.34 24.30
CA ALA A 283 12.92 -24.02 25.31
C ALA A 283 14.15 -23.19 25.70
N ALA A 284 14.82 -22.56 24.72
CA ALA A 284 15.95 -21.67 24.94
C ALA A 284 15.55 -20.44 25.77
N LEU A 285 14.38 -19.85 25.51
CA LEU A 285 13.82 -18.76 26.33
C LEU A 285 13.71 -19.18 27.81
N PHE A 286 13.04 -20.29 28.09
CA PHE A 286 12.89 -20.77 29.47
C PHE A 286 14.22 -21.15 30.12
N TYR A 287 15.14 -21.72 29.34
CA TYR A 287 16.50 -22.02 29.79
C TYR A 287 17.24 -20.74 30.21
N PHE A 288 17.24 -19.70 29.38
CA PHE A 288 17.93 -18.44 29.68
C PHE A 288 17.25 -17.65 30.80
N LEU A 289 15.92 -17.71 30.94
CA LEU A 289 15.21 -17.20 32.11
C LEU A 289 15.68 -17.90 33.39
N LYS A 290 15.78 -19.23 33.39
CA LYS A 290 16.29 -20.01 34.54
C LYS A 290 17.76 -19.70 34.86
N LYS A 291 18.58 -19.46 33.83
CA LYS A 291 19.99 -19.06 33.97
C LYS A 291 20.21 -17.58 34.27
N GLN A 292 19.14 -16.79 34.41
CA GLN A 292 19.20 -15.34 34.63
C GLN A 292 20.03 -14.60 33.57
N GLN A 293 20.07 -15.11 32.33
CA GLN A 293 20.68 -14.42 31.19
C GLN A 293 19.64 -13.51 30.54
N GLN A 294 19.43 -12.38 31.20
CA GLN A 294 18.37 -11.42 30.89
C GLN A 294 18.42 -10.90 29.45
N GLU A 295 19.62 -10.69 28.88
CA GLU A 295 19.78 -10.20 27.51
C GLU A 295 19.23 -11.20 26.48
N LEU A 296 19.63 -12.48 26.59
CA LEU A 296 19.19 -13.52 25.66
C LEU A 296 17.71 -13.88 25.86
N ALA A 297 17.26 -13.93 27.11
CA ALA A 297 15.84 -14.17 27.41
C ALA A 297 14.96 -13.07 26.82
N LEU A 298 15.29 -11.79 27.04
CA LEU A 298 14.54 -10.68 26.47
C LEU A 298 14.61 -10.70 24.94
N SER A 299 15.76 -11.00 24.36
CA SER A 299 15.95 -11.06 22.90
C SER A 299 15.03 -12.09 22.24
N ILE A 300 14.99 -13.32 22.77
CA ILE A 300 14.14 -14.39 22.23
C ILE A 300 12.67 -14.07 22.47
N PHE A 301 12.32 -13.57 23.65
CA PHE A 301 10.95 -13.15 23.94
C PHE A 301 10.48 -12.05 22.99
N TRP A 302 11.30 -11.01 22.80
CA TRP A 302 11.03 -9.90 21.88
C TRP A 302 10.85 -10.38 20.44
N TYR A 303 11.75 -11.25 19.97
CA TYR A 303 11.67 -11.85 18.64
C TYR A 303 10.35 -12.59 18.43
N LEU A 304 9.99 -13.52 19.33
CA LEU A 304 8.78 -14.33 19.23
C LEU A 304 7.51 -13.50 19.37
N LEU A 305 7.50 -12.57 20.34
CA LEU A 305 6.33 -11.75 20.65
C LEU A 305 5.93 -10.88 19.45
N PHE A 306 6.90 -10.25 18.77
CA PHE A 306 6.63 -9.39 17.62
C PHE A 306 6.38 -10.13 16.32
N LEU A 307 6.61 -11.45 16.29
CA LEU A 307 6.13 -12.27 15.20
C LEU A 307 4.65 -12.64 15.36
N LEU A 308 4.09 -12.66 16.58
CA LEU A 308 2.68 -13.04 16.80
C LEU A 308 1.68 -12.29 15.90
N PRO A 309 1.78 -10.96 15.69
CA PRO A 309 0.84 -10.25 14.83
C PRO A 309 0.99 -10.56 13.33
N VAL A 310 2.12 -11.14 12.90
CA VAL A 310 2.48 -11.34 11.47
C VAL A 310 2.63 -12.79 11.07
N ILE A 311 2.53 -13.74 12.01
CA ILE A 311 2.43 -15.18 11.71
C ILE A 311 1.00 -15.59 11.30
N ASN A 312 0.17 -14.62 10.92
CA ASN A 312 -1.19 -14.77 10.41
C ASN A 312 -2.15 -15.55 11.34
N ILE A 313 -1.95 -15.54 12.67
CA ILE A 313 -2.96 -16.07 13.62
C ILE A 313 -4.33 -15.38 13.43
N ILE A 314 -4.27 -14.10 13.05
CA ILE A 314 -5.41 -13.34 12.53
C ILE A 314 -5.15 -13.20 11.02
N HIS A 315 -6.07 -13.68 10.18
CA HIS A 315 -5.94 -13.56 8.73
C HIS A 315 -6.11 -12.08 8.36
N LEU A 316 -5.00 -11.36 8.23
CA LEU A 316 -5.01 -10.05 7.62
C LEU A 316 -5.13 -10.26 6.11
N PRO A 317 -5.98 -9.51 5.39
CA PRO A 317 -6.15 -9.61 3.93
C PRO A 317 -4.92 -9.12 3.14
N ALA A 318 -3.71 -9.37 3.64
CA ALA A 318 -2.47 -9.07 2.98
C ALA A 318 -2.24 -10.05 1.82
N ALA A 319 -1.94 -9.51 0.64
CA ALA A 319 -1.61 -10.28 -0.56
C ALA A 319 -0.32 -11.13 -0.44
N SER A 320 0.39 -11.08 0.70
CA SER A 320 1.65 -11.79 0.90
C SER A 320 1.77 -12.35 2.32
N PHE A 321 2.01 -13.66 2.43
CA PHE A 321 2.21 -14.37 3.70
C PHE A 321 3.49 -13.95 4.46
N MET A 322 4.45 -13.34 3.77
CA MET A 322 5.76 -12.95 4.30
C MET A 322 6.23 -11.66 3.61
N ALA A 323 6.85 -10.75 4.38
CA ALA A 323 7.50 -9.54 3.87
C ALA A 323 8.59 -9.09 4.86
N ASP A 324 9.66 -8.45 4.38
CA ASP A 324 10.78 -8.01 5.23
C ASP A 324 10.30 -7.01 6.28
N ARG A 325 9.37 -6.11 5.90
CA ARG A 325 8.77 -5.11 6.80
C ARG A 325 8.06 -5.68 8.03
N TYR A 326 7.58 -6.93 7.96
CA TYR A 326 6.93 -7.58 9.10
C TYR A 326 7.92 -7.99 10.18
N ALA A 327 9.19 -8.21 9.82
CA ALA A 327 10.25 -8.60 10.74
C ALA A 327 10.93 -7.43 11.45
N TYR A 328 10.59 -6.17 11.13
CA TYR A 328 11.30 -4.97 11.63
C TYR A 328 11.40 -4.90 13.17
N PHE A 329 10.33 -5.24 13.90
CA PHE A 329 10.37 -5.28 15.37
C PHE A 329 11.11 -6.50 15.92
N SER A 330 10.89 -7.68 15.33
CA SER A 330 11.58 -8.92 15.73
C SER A 330 13.08 -8.84 15.49
N LEU A 331 13.50 -8.09 14.47
CA LEU A 331 14.90 -7.79 14.16
C LEU A 331 15.62 -7.13 15.33
N MET A 332 14.96 -6.27 16.10
CA MET A 332 15.55 -5.65 17.31
C MET A 332 15.96 -6.71 18.34
N GLY A 333 15.10 -7.73 18.54
CA GLY A 333 15.40 -8.87 19.41
C GLY A 333 16.57 -9.70 18.88
N PHE A 334 16.60 -9.98 17.59
CA PHE A 334 17.72 -10.68 16.93
C PHE A 334 19.04 -9.92 17.08
N CYS A 335 19.06 -8.63 16.77
CA CYS A 335 20.26 -7.80 16.86
C CYS A 335 20.77 -7.65 18.31
N LEU A 336 19.87 -7.63 19.30
CA LEU A 336 20.25 -7.64 20.71
C LEU A 336 20.95 -8.96 21.10
N ALA A 337 20.42 -10.11 20.68
CA ALA A 337 21.06 -11.41 20.92
C ALA A 337 22.44 -11.49 20.25
N LEU A 338 22.54 -11.09 18.98
CA LEU A 338 23.79 -11.11 18.24
C LEU A 338 24.83 -10.17 18.85
N ALA A 339 24.43 -8.94 19.23
CA ALA A 339 25.30 -8.00 19.91
C ALA A 339 25.81 -8.54 21.25
N TYR A 340 24.97 -9.24 22.02
CA TYR A 340 25.37 -9.89 23.27
C TYR A 340 26.42 -10.98 23.04
N LEU A 341 26.25 -11.82 22.02
CA LEU A 341 27.22 -12.86 21.66
C LEU A 341 28.56 -12.26 21.20
N ILE A 342 28.52 -11.21 20.37
CA ILE A 342 29.70 -10.47 19.93
C ILE A 342 30.44 -9.85 21.12
N CYS A 343 29.72 -9.29 22.09
CA CYS A 343 30.32 -8.71 23.30
C CYS A 343 31.07 -9.72 24.18
N LYS A 344 30.83 -11.03 24.03
CA LYS A 344 31.57 -12.08 24.72
C LYS A 344 32.91 -12.42 24.07
N ALA A 345 33.10 -12.07 22.80
CA ALA A 345 34.37 -12.28 22.10
C ALA A 345 35.45 -11.30 22.60
N ARG A 346 36.72 -11.61 22.31
CA ARG A 346 37.82 -10.66 22.55
C ARG A 346 37.58 -9.38 21.75
N GLN A 347 37.97 -8.23 22.30
CA GLN A 347 37.65 -6.92 21.71
C GLN A 347 38.05 -6.77 20.24
N GLN A 348 39.23 -7.27 19.84
CA GLN A 348 39.69 -7.21 18.45
C GLN A 348 38.80 -8.05 17.52
N VAL A 349 38.37 -9.23 17.99
CA VAL A 349 37.48 -10.13 17.24
C VAL A 349 36.08 -9.52 17.14
N ALA A 350 35.57 -8.95 18.23
CA ALA A 350 34.28 -8.28 18.24
C ALA A 350 34.25 -7.10 17.25
N ILE A 351 35.29 -6.26 17.24
CA ILE A 351 35.44 -5.15 16.29
C ILE A 351 35.49 -5.67 14.86
N ALA A 352 36.29 -6.71 14.58
CA ALA A 352 36.38 -7.29 13.24
C ALA A 352 35.02 -7.83 12.75
N ILE A 353 34.29 -8.58 13.59
CA ILE A 353 32.95 -9.08 13.27
C ILE A 353 32.00 -7.92 12.96
N VAL A 354 31.95 -6.89 13.83
CA VAL A 354 31.06 -5.74 13.62
C VAL A 354 31.40 -5.01 12.34
N LEU A 355 32.68 -4.74 12.06
CA LEU A 355 33.09 -4.07 10.82
C LEU A 355 32.70 -4.87 9.58
N VAL A 356 32.93 -6.19 9.58
CA VAL A 356 32.53 -7.06 8.47
C VAL A 356 31.02 -7.02 8.27
N LEU A 357 30.23 -7.17 9.33
CA LEU A 357 28.77 -7.12 9.26
C LEU A 357 28.29 -5.76 8.76
N CYS A 358 28.83 -4.64 9.27
CA CYS A 358 28.48 -3.30 8.81
C CYS A 358 28.74 -3.13 7.32
N VAL A 359 29.92 -3.55 6.83
CA VAL A 359 30.26 -3.44 5.40
C VAL A 359 29.34 -4.32 4.55
N VAL A 360 29.19 -5.59 4.92
CA VAL A 360 28.33 -6.54 4.18
C VAL A 360 26.90 -6.04 4.11
N TYR A 361 26.34 -5.64 5.25
CA TYR A 361 24.96 -5.16 5.32
C TYR A 361 24.77 -3.86 4.53
N SER A 362 25.69 -2.90 4.66
CA SER A 362 25.63 -1.65 3.90
C SER A 362 25.68 -1.88 2.38
N VAL A 363 26.49 -2.84 1.92
CA VAL A 363 26.56 -3.20 0.48
C VAL A 363 25.27 -3.85 0.00
N ILE A 364 24.67 -4.72 0.81
CA ILE A 364 23.38 -5.34 0.49
C ILE A 364 22.29 -4.27 0.43
N ASP A 365 22.18 -3.41 1.44
CA ASP A 365 21.19 -2.32 1.49
C ASP A 365 21.34 -1.37 0.32
N PHE A 366 22.55 -0.88 0.06
CA PHE A 366 22.78 0.06 -1.04
C PHE A 366 22.30 -0.50 -2.39
N ARG A 367 22.48 -1.80 -2.63
CA ARG A 367 21.98 -2.47 -3.85
C ARG A 367 20.46 -2.69 -3.82
N ARG A 368 19.93 -3.19 -2.71
CA ARG A 368 18.49 -3.50 -2.55
C ARG A 368 17.61 -2.25 -2.58
N ASN A 369 18.12 -1.12 -2.10
CA ASN A 369 17.45 0.18 -2.18
C ASN A 369 17.00 0.44 -3.62
N GLY A 370 17.84 0.15 -4.61
CA GLY A 370 17.51 0.34 -6.03
C GLY A 370 16.30 -0.45 -6.54
N HIS A 371 15.89 -1.53 -5.86
CA HIS A 371 14.67 -2.28 -6.23
C HIS A 371 13.39 -1.48 -5.94
N TRP A 372 13.45 -0.49 -5.05
CA TRP A 372 12.32 0.35 -4.65
C TRP A 372 12.34 1.73 -5.33
N LYS A 373 13.18 1.90 -6.35
CA LYS A 373 13.41 3.20 -6.98
C LYS A 373 12.20 3.73 -7.75
N ASP A 374 11.54 2.86 -8.50
CA ASP A 374 10.40 3.17 -9.36
C ASP A 374 9.61 1.88 -9.64
N ASP A 375 8.36 2.03 -10.11
CA ASP A 375 7.47 0.92 -10.42
C ASP A 375 8.11 -0.11 -11.36
N PHE A 376 8.87 0.34 -12.38
CA PHE A 376 9.52 -0.57 -13.32
C PHE A 376 10.56 -1.47 -12.62
N SER A 377 11.45 -0.87 -11.82
CA SER A 377 12.46 -1.57 -11.04
C SER A 377 11.81 -2.53 -10.04
N PHE A 378 10.74 -2.09 -9.39
CA PHE A 378 9.98 -2.84 -8.41
C PHE A 378 9.29 -4.07 -9.01
N TYR A 379 8.46 -3.89 -10.05
CA TYR A 379 7.75 -5.00 -10.70
C TYR A 379 8.69 -5.97 -11.41
N THR A 380 9.79 -5.46 -12.00
CA THR A 380 10.84 -6.32 -12.56
C THR A 380 11.47 -7.20 -11.48
N GLN A 381 11.68 -6.66 -10.27
CA GLN A 381 12.21 -7.43 -9.16
C GLN A 381 11.19 -8.45 -8.64
N MET A 382 9.89 -8.12 -8.59
CA MET A 382 8.83 -9.09 -8.23
C MET A 382 8.86 -10.32 -9.15
N ILE A 383 9.02 -10.13 -10.46
CA ILE A 383 9.12 -11.24 -11.42
C ILE A 383 10.36 -12.08 -11.18
N LYS A 384 11.50 -11.48 -10.82
CA LYS A 384 12.73 -12.22 -10.51
C LYS A 384 12.60 -13.02 -9.22
N ASP A 385 11.94 -12.45 -8.22
CA ASP A 385 11.81 -13.03 -6.89
C ASP A 385 10.78 -14.16 -6.85
N ALA A 386 9.69 -14.04 -7.60
CA ALA A 386 8.62 -15.02 -7.69
C ALA A 386 8.13 -15.18 -9.15
N PRO A 387 8.91 -15.82 -10.03
CA PRO A 387 8.61 -15.95 -11.46
C PRO A 387 7.36 -16.78 -11.75
N GLU A 388 6.85 -17.54 -10.78
CA GLU A 388 5.60 -18.30 -10.91
C GLU A 388 4.35 -17.53 -10.50
N MET A 389 4.51 -16.36 -9.86
CA MET A 389 3.37 -15.56 -9.42
C MET A 389 2.89 -14.59 -10.51
N ALA A 390 1.58 -14.49 -10.69
CA ALA A 390 0.94 -13.64 -11.69
C ALA A 390 1.16 -12.15 -11.44
N LEU A 391 1.19 -11.75 -10.16
CA LEU A 391 1.12 -10.36 -9.73
C LEU A 391 2.20 -9.46 -10.35
N GLY A 392 3.47 -9.90 -10.34
CA GLY A 392 4.57 -9.11 -10.89
C GLY A 392 4.44 -8.88 -12.41
N TYR A 393 3.97 -9.88 -13.15
CA TYR A 393 3.72 -9.74 -14.59
C TYR A 393 2.51 -8.86 -14.87
N HIS A 394 1.45 -8.99 -14.08
CA HIS A 394 0.27 -8.14 -14.19
C HIS A 394 0.64 -6.67 -14.01
N ASP A 395 1.30 -6.34 -12.90
CA ASP A 395 1.61 -4.95 -12.55
C ASP A 395 2.61 -4.34 -13.53
N LEU A 396 3.59 -5.12 -14.02
CA LEU A 396 4.47 -4.67 -15.10
C LEU A 396 3.71 -4.46 -16.42
N GLY A 397 2.73 -5.31 -16.74
CA GLY A 397 1.86 -5.14 -17.90
C GLY A 397 1.02 -3.86 -17.83
N ILE A 398 0.43 -3.58 -16.67
CA ILE A 398 -0.30 -2.33 -16.41
C ILE A 398 0.64 -1.12 -16.48
N HIS A 399 1.87 -1.24 -15.97
CA HIS A 399 2.88 -0.19 -16.09
C HIS A 399 3.17 0.14 -17.55
N HIS A 400 3.42 -0.86 -18.40
CA HIS A 400 3.64 -0.64 -19.85
C HIS A 400 2.41 -0.04 -20.54
N PHE A 401 1.20 -0.46 -20.16
CA PHE A 401 -0.03 0.14 -20.67
C PHE A 401 -0.11 1.65 -20.35
N LYS A 402 0.22 2.05 -19.11
CA LYS A 402 0.25 3.46 -18.71
C LYS A 402 1.29 4.28 -19.49
N GLN A 403 2.35 3.64 -19.97
CA GLN A 403 3.40 4.25 -20.83
C GLN A 403 3.08 4.17 -22.34
N ASP A 404 1.89 3.72 -22.72
CA ASP A 404 1.47 3.53 -24.12
C ASP A 404 2.28 2.45 -24.90
N ASP A 405 3.04 1.62 -24.18
CA ASP A 405 3.78 0.48 -24.74
C ASP A 405 2.86 -0.76 -24.80
N LEU A 406 1.93 -0.71 -25.75
CA LEU A 406 0.87 -1.70 -25.89
C LEU A 406 1.39 -3.11 -26.19
N ALA A 407 2.57 -3.23 -26.83
CA ALA A 407 3.16 -4.52 -27.17
C ALA A 407 3.65 -5.26 -25.91
N ASN A 408 4.38 -4.56 -25.04
CA ASN A 408 4.81 -5.16 -23.77
C ASN A 408 3.64 -5.32 -22.80
N ALA A 409 2.66 -4.39 -22.79
CA ALA A 409 1.45 -4.54 -21.98
C ALA A 409 0.73 -5.86 -22.30
N GLU A 410 0.43 -6.10 -23.59
CA GLU A 410 -0.22 -7.34 -24.04
C GLU A 410 0.61 -8.58 -23.69
N LYS A 411 1.92 -8.54 -23.94
CA LYS A 411 2.83 -9.65 -23.63
C LYS A 411 2.81 -10.02 -22.14
N TYR A 412 2.99 -9.04 -21.25
CA TYR A 412 3.11 -9.30 -19.82
C TYR A 412 1.76 -9.69 -19.19
N LEU A 413 0.66 -9.07 -19.62
CA LEU A 413 -0.68 -9.47 -19.17
C LEU A 413 -1.05 -10.89 -19.63
N ALA A 414 -0.64 -11.29 -20.83
CA ALA A 414 -0.82 -12.66 -21.31
C ALA A 414 0.00 -13.67 -20.49
N ILE A 415 1.23 -13.32 -20.08
CA ILE A 415 2.03 -14.16 -19.18
C ILE A 415 1.36 -14.26 -17.81
N ALA A 416 0.91 -13.14 -17.23
CA ALA A 416 0.21 -13.14 -15.95
C ALA A 416 -1.02 -14.07 -15.98
N ALA A 417 -1.81 -14.02 -17.06
CA ALA A 417 -2.98 -14.86 -17.25
C ALA A 417 -2.70 -16.36 -17.38
N SER A 418 -1.44 -16.73 -17.67
CA SER A 418 -1.00 -18.12 -17.76
C SER A 418 -0.53 -18.72 -16.44
N LYS A 419 -0.36 -17.89 -15.39
CA LYS A 419 0.10 -18.34 -14.07
C LYS A 419 -1.03 -19.00 -13.28
N GLU A 420 -0.67 -19.95 -12.42
CA GLU A 420 -1.63 -20.75 -11.65
C GLU A 420 -2.31 -19.95 -10.55
N ASP A 421 -1.62 -18.96 -9.97
CA ASP A 421 -2.11 -18.09 -8.88
C ASP A 421 -2.89 -16.86 -9.40
N ILE A 422 -3.16 -16.77 -10.70
CA ILE A 422 -3.92 -15.67 -11.28
C ILE A 422 -5.32 -15.58 -10.67
N THR A 423 -5.72 -14.36 -10.29
CA THR A 423 -7.05 -14.12 -9.72
C THR A 423 -8.00 -13.48 -10.74
N PRO A 424 -9.33 -13.71 -10.62
CA PRO A 424 -10.32 -13.05 -11.48
C PRO A 424 -10.19 -11.53 -11.50
N ARG A 425 -9.82 -10.92 -10.36
CA ARG A 425 -9.61 -9.47 -10.23
C ARG A 425 -8.48 -8.97 -11.14
N LEU A 426 -7.34 -9.65 -11.15
CA LEU A 426 -6.19 -9.25 -12.00
C LEU A 426 -6.49 -9.45 -13.48
N LEU A 427 -7.23 -10.52 -13.84
CA LEU A 427 -7.68 -10.73 -15.22
C LEU A 427 -8.61 -9.60 -15.70
N GLY A 428 -9.57 -9.19 -14.87
CA GLY A 428 -10.50 -8.11 -15.20
C GLY A 428 -9.77 -6.77 -15.38
N ALA A 429 -8.82 -6.44 -14.51
CA ALA A 429 -8.02 -5.22 -14.62
C ALA A 429 -7.17 -5.21 -15.91
N GLY A 430 -6.47 -6.32 -16.21
CA GLY A 430 -5.72 -6.46 -17.45
C GLY A 430 -6.60 -6.41 -18.71
N ALA A 431 -7.79 -7.02 -18.65
CA ALA A 431 -8.75 -6.99 -19.74
C ALA A 431 -9.25 -5.58 -20.03
N GLY A 432 -9.54 -4.79 -18.99
CA GLY A 432 -9.91 -3.38 -19.12
C GLY A 432 -8.84 -2.57 -19.86
N ALA A 433 -7.58 -2.70 -19.45
CA ALA A 433 -6.46 -2.03 -20.10
C ALA A 433 -6.31 -2.39 -21.59
N LEU A 434 -6.42 -3.68 -21.94
CA LEU A 434 -6.34 -4.15 -23.33
C LEU A 434 -7.55 -3.73 -24.15
N TRP A 435 -8.72 -3.73 -23.54
CA TRP A 435 -9.94 -3.26 -24.17
C TRP A 435 -9.83 -1.76 -24.48
N GLU A 436 -9.37 -0.93 -23.54
CA GLU A 436 -9.17 0.52 -23.74
C GLU A 436 -8.22 0.83 -24.88
N SER A 437 -7.10 0.10 -24.96
CA SER A 437 -6.10 0.23 -26.02
C SER A 437 -6.54 -0.34 -27.38
N GLY A 438 -7.75 -0.91 -27.48
CA GLY A 438 -8.28 -1.47 -28.72
C GLY A 438 -7.74 -2.86 -29.06
N LYS A 439 -7.01 -3.50 -28.14
CA LYS A 439 -6.53 -4.89 -28.25
C LYS A 439 -7.65 -5.88 -27.89
N LEU A 440 -8.72 -5.85 -28.69
CA LEU A 440 -9.98 -6.54 -28.38
C LEU A 440 -9.83 -8.08 -28.32
N ASP A 441 -8.97 -8.68 -29.14
CA ASP A 441 -8.70 -10.12 -29.11
C ASP A 441 -8.00 -10.55 -27.81
N ALA A 442 -7.02 -9.76 -27.36
CA ALA A 442 -6.30 -10.04 -26.13
C ALA A 442 -7.19 -9.82 -24.91
N ALA A 443 -8.01 -8.76 -24.91
CA ALA A 443 -9.01 -8.51 -23.87
C ALA A 443 -10.04 -9.65 -23.78
N GLU A 444 -10.57 -10.12 -24.91
CA GLU A 444 -11.48 -11.27 -24.96
C GLU A 444 -10.87 -12.50 -24.26
N LYS A 445 -9.61 -12.82 -24.60
CA LYS A 445 -8.90 -13.97 -24.03
C LYS A 445 -8.80 -13.90 -22.51
N LEU A 446 -8.49 -12.72 -21.95
CA LEU A 446 -8.43 -12.53 -20.50
C LEU A 446 -9.79 -12.68 -19.83
N LEU A 447 -10.85 -12.14 -20.44
CA LEU A 447 -12.21 -12.21 -19.90
C LEU A 447 -12.79 -13.63 -19.95
N LEU A 448 -12.51 -14.39 -21.02
CA LEU A 448 -12.89 -15.79 -21.10
C LEU A 448 -12.17 -16.61 -20.02
N ARG A 449 -10.88 -16.34 -19.80
CA ARG A 449 -10.14 -16.97 -18.69
C ARG A 449 -10.71 -16.57 -17.32
N GLN A 450 -11.17 -15.33 -17.17
CA GLN A 450 -11.83 -14.87 -15.94
C GLN A 450 -13.14 -15.64 -15.71
N LEU A 451 -13.93 -15.86 -16.76
CA LEU A 451 -15.16 -16.67 -16.69
C LEU A 451 -14.90 -18.13 -16.35
N GLU A 452 -13.78 -18.71 -16.80
CA GLU A 452 -13.41 -20.07 -16.42
C GLU A 452 -13.14 -20.20 -14.91
N LEU A 453 -12.54 -19.18 -14.30
CA LEU A 453 -12.20 -19.17 -12.88
C LEU A 453 -13.38 -18.79 -11.98
N ASP A 454 -14.20 -17.85 -12.43
CA ASP A 454 -15.37 -17.38 -11.69
C ASP A 454 -16.56 -17.14 -12.63
N PRO A 455 -17.34 -18.20 -12.95
CA PRO A 455 -18.50 -18.09 -13.82
C PRO A 455 -19.65 -17.27 -13.22
N THR A 456 -19.63 -17.01 -11.92
CA THR A 456 -20.69 -16.32 -11.17
C THR A 456 -20.52 -14.82 -11.13
N ASN A 457 -19.35 -14.31 -11.53
CA ASN A 457 -19.09 -12.89 -11.61
C ASN A 457 -19.75 -12.28 -12.86
N PRO A 458 -20.65 -11.29 -12.72
CA PRO A 458 -21.32 -10.68 -13.86
C PRO A 458 -20.41 -9.73 -14.66
N GLN A 459 -19.34 -9.19 -14.06
CA GLN A 459 -18.43 -8.24 -14.69
C GLN A 459 -17.84 -8.74 -16.04
N PRO A 460 -17.24 -9.95 -16.13
CA PRO A 460 -16.68 -10.42 -17.39
C PRO A 460 -17.72 -10.59 -18.51
N TYR A 461 -18.98 -10.89 -18.21
CA TYR A 461 -20.03 -10.97 -19.23
C TYR A 461 -20.35 -9.59 -19.83
N ILE A 462 -20.39 -8.56 -18.99
CA ILE A 462 -20.59 -7.17 -19.42
C ILE A 462 -19.41 -6.72 -20.28
N MET A 463 -18.19 -6.98 -19.82
CA MET A 463 -17.00 -6.62 -20.59
C MET A 463 -16.93 -7.38 -21.92
N LEU A 464 -17.30 -8.66 -21.97
CA LEU A 464 -17.37 -9.43 -23.23
C LEU A 464 -18.45 -8.90 -24.17
N LYS A 465 -19.62 -8.49 -23.66
CA LYS A 465 -20.64 -7.78 -24.45
C LYS A 465 -19.99 -6.58 -25.17
N MET A 466 -19.29 -5.73 -24.42
CA MET A 466 -18.65 -4.52 -24.94
C MET A 466 -17.50 -4.83 -25.92
N VAL A 467 -16.73 -5.89 -25.67
CA VAL A 467 -15.70 -6.39 -26.61
C VAL A 467 -16.33 -6.76 -27.95
N TYR A 468 -17.41 -7.57 -27.94
CA TYR A 468 -18.04 -8.03 -29.17
C TYR A 468 -18.83 -6.93 -29.89
N GLU A 469 -19.38 -5.95 -29.17
CA GLU A 469 -19.94 -4.73 -29.78
C GLU A 469 -18.88 -3.99 -30.59
N ARG A 470 -17.70 -3.75 -29.99
CA ARG A 470 -16.62 -3.04 -30.67
C ARG A 470 -15.98 -3.85 -31.81
N LYS A 471 -16.07 -5.19 -31.76
CA LYS A 471 -15.73 -6.09 -32.88
C LYS A 471 -16.79 -6.16 -33.98
N GLY A 472 -17.99 -5.61 -33.75
CA GLY A 472 -19.14 -5.71 -34.67
C GLY A 472 -19.89 -7.04 -34.64
N ASN A 473 -19.60 -7.93 -33.69
CA ASN A 473 -20.30 -9.22 -33.53
C ASN A 473 -21.53 -9.07 -32.62
N LEU A 474 -22.60 -8.49 -33.19
CA LEU A 474 -23.86 -8.26 -32.49
C LEU A 474 -24.52 -9.53 -31.90
N PRO A 475 -24.48 -10.71 -32.56
CA PRO A 475 -25.03 -11.93 -31.96
C PRO A 475 -24.36 -12.32 -30.64
N LEU A 476 -23.03 -12.31 -30.58
CA LEU A 476 -22.31 -12.64 -29.34
C LEU A 476 -22.49 -11.56 -28.28
N SER A 477 -22.43 -10.28 -28.67
CA SER A 477 -22.73 -9.16 -27.76
C SER A 477 -24.08 -9.36 -27.05
N LYS A 478 -25.15 -9.59 -27.81
CA LYS A 478 -26.50 -9.82 -27.24
C LYS A 478 -26.55 -11.06 -26.34
N SER A 479 -25.84 -12.12 -26.71
CA SER A 479 -25.77 -13.34 -25.90
C SER A 479 -25.11 -13.09 -24.54
N TYR A 480 -23.96 -12.42 -24.51
CA TYR A 480 -23.26 -12.11 -23.27
C TYR A 480 -24.01 -11.07 -22.41
N GLY A 481 -24.65 -10.08 -23.04
CA GLY A 481 -25.54 -9.15 -22.34
C GLY A 481 -26.72 -9.84 -21.65
N ALA A 482 -27.40 -10.74 -22.35
CA ALA A 482 -28.51 -11.52 -21.78
C ALA A 482 -28.06 -12.40 -20.60
N LYS A 483 -26.84 -12.96 -20.64
CA LYS A 483 -26.28 -13.72 -19.52
C LYS A 483 -26.01 -12.84 -18.30
N ALA A 484 -25.43 -11.65 -18.50
CA ALA A 484 -25.20 -10.69 -17.42
C ALA A 484 -26.53 -10.29 -16.74
N GLU A 485 -27.54 -9.97 -17.55
CA GLU A 485 -28.88 -9.58 -17.09
C GLU A 485 -29.60 -10.72 -16.35
N ALA A 486 -29.41 -11.97 -16.77
CA ALA A 486 -29.97 -13.13 -16.08
C ALA A 486 -29.34 -13.36 -14.69
N MET A 487 -28.06 -13.04 -14.50
CA MET A 487 -27.40 -13.14 -13.18
C MET A 487 -27.76 -11.99 -12.25
N PHE A 488 -27.86 -10.79 -12.80
CA PHE A 488 -28.15 -9.59 -12.03
C PHE A 488 -29.16 -8.74 -12.81
N PRO A 489 -30.46 -8.94 -12.59
CA PRO A 489 -31.48 -8.16 -13.26
C PRO A 489 -31.32 -6.66 -13.01
N GLY A 490 -31.40 -5.86 -14.07
CA GLY A 490 -31.16 -4.42 -14.04
C GLY A 490 -29.69 -4.02 -14.04
N ILE A 491 -28.74 -4.94 -14.28
CA ILE A 491 -27.32 -4.61 -14.24
C ILE A 491 -26.93 -3.58 -15.29
N GLU A 492 -27.52 -3.62 -16.49
CA GLU A 492 -27.23 -2.62 -17.52
C GLU A 492 -27.68 -1.22 -17.07
N GLN A 493 -28.87 -1.13 -16.48
CA GLN A 493 -29.39 0.14 -15.98
C GLN A 493 -28.57 0.67 -14.81
N MET A 494 -28.23 -0.20 -13.85
CA MET A 494 -27.35 0.14 -12.73
C MET A 494 -25.96 0.61 -13.20
N MET A 495 -25.40 -0.04 -14.22
CA MET A 495 -24.10 0.32 -14.79
C MET A 495 -24.15 1.67 -15.52
N VAL A 496 -25.23 1.94 -16.28
CA VAL A 496 -25.45 3.25 -16.91
C VAL A 496 -25.58 4.35 -15.85
N GLU A 497 -26.36 4.11 -14.80
CA GLU A 497 -26.51 5.05 -13.67
C GLU A 497 -25.17 5.28 -12.96
N ARG A 498 -24.37 4.23 -12.77
CA ARG A 498 -23.02 4.34 -12.20
C ARG A 498 -22.09 5.16 -13.07
N VAL A 499 -22.05 4.95 -14.39
CA VAL A 499 -21.21 5.75 -15.31
C VAL A 499 -21.52 7.23 -15.21
N VAL A 500 -22.82 7.58 -15.22
CA VAL A 500 -23.27 8.97 -15.09
C VAL A 500 -22.84 9.53 -13.73
N THR A 501 -23.10 8.80 -12.65
CA THR A 501 -22.78 9.24 -11.28
C THR A 501 -21.28 9.44 -11.07
N VAL A 502 -20.46 8.48 -11.51
CA VAL A 502 -19.00 8.51 -11.37
C VAL A 502 -18.40 9.62 -12.22
N THR A 503 -18.91 9.87 -13.43
CA THR A 503 -18.45 10.98 -14.27
C THR A 503 -18.79 12.33 -13.65
N GLN A 504 -20.00 12.51 -13.13
CA GLN A 504 -20.38 13.74 -12.40
C GLN A 504 -19.50 13.99 -11.16
N GLN A 505 -19.16 12.92 -10.44
CA GLN A 505 -18.21 13.01 -9.33
C GLN A 505 -16.81 13.38 -9.83
N ALA A 506 -16.36 12.84 -10.96
CA ALA A 506 -15.09 13.20 -11.58
C ALA A 506 -15.05 14.67 -12.00
N GLU A 507 -16.10 15.21 -12.63
CA GLU A 507 -16.24 16.64 -12.95
C GLU A 507 -16.07 17.52 -11.71
N THR A 508 -16.62 17.07 -10.56
CA THR A 508 -16.44 17.76 -9.27
C THR A 508 -14.98 17.78 -8.83
N PHE A 509 -14.24 16.68 -9.03
CA PHE A 509 -12.80 16.63 -8.74
C PHE A 509 -11.96 17.43 -9.75
N ILE A 510 -12.35 17.51 -11.01
CA ILE A 510 -11.73 18.37 -12.03
C ILE A 510 -11.84 19.83 -11.58
N ALA A 511 -13.04 20.27 -11.18
CA ALA A 511 -13.27 21.63 -10.68
C ALA A 511 -12.46 21.96 -9.42
N GLN A 512 -12.08 20.94 -8.64
CA GLN A 512 -11.23 21.07 -7.45
C GLN A 512 -9.73 21.00 -7.75
N GLY A 513 -9.32 20.74 -9.00
CA GLY A 513 -7.93 20.58 -9.42
C GLY A 513 -7.32 19.20 -9.10
N SER A 514 -8.12 18.24 -8.63
CA SER A 514 -7.66 16.89 -8.27
C SER A 514 -7.66 15.95 -9.48
N HIS A 515 -6.80 16.25 -10.48
CA HIS A 515 -6.74 15.53 -11.76
C HIS A 515 -6.52 14.02 -11.64
N SER A 516 -5.73 13.56 -10.66
CA SER A 516 -5.45 12.12 -10.49
C SER A 516 -6.71 11.33 -10.13
N ARG A 517 -7.55 11.85 -9.22
CA ARG A 517 -8.80 11.18 -8.84
C ARG A 517 -9.83 11.25 -9.94
N ALA A 518 -9.98 12.43 -10.55
CA ALA A 518 -10.84 12.57 -11.71
C ALA A 518 -10.45 11.55 -12.79
N THR A 519 -9.15 11.39 -13.06
CA THR A 519 -8.67 10.36 -14.00
C THR A 519 -9.06 8.95 -13.58
N THR A 520 -8.87 8.56 -12.32
CA THR A 520 -9.28 7.22 -11.84
C THR A 520 -10.77 6.98 -12.01
N MET A 521 -11.60 7.95 -11.65
CA MET A 521 -13.06 7.85 -11.76
C MET A 521 -13.52 7.83 -13.21
N LEU A 522 -12.90 8.63 -14.07
CA LEU A 522 -13.16 8.59 -15.51
C LEU A 522 -12.70 7.29 -16.14
N LEU A 523 -11.59 6.71 -15.70
CA LEU A 523 -11.17 5.38 -16.11
C LEU A 523 -12.16 4.31 -15.62
N GLU A 524 -12.74 4.43 -14.43
CA GLU A 524 -13.82 3.56 -13.97
C GLU A 524 -15.07 3.71 -14.87
N ALA A 525 -15.48 4.95 -15.16
CA ALA A 525 -16.60 5.23 -16.04
C ALA A 525 -16.35 4.67 -17.45
N LEU A 526 -15.12 4.83 -17.98
CA LEU A 526 -14.73 4.30 -19.29
C LEU A 526 -14.48 2.79 -19.27
N ALA A 527 -14.21 2.19 -18.11
CA ALA A 527 -14.17 0.73 -17.97
C ALA A 527 -15.57 0.12 -18.03
N ILE A 528 -16.60 0.86 -17.58
CA ILE A 528 -18.00 0.45 -17.63
C ILE A 528 -18.66 0.79 -18.97
N ASN A 529 -18.52 2.04 -19.43
CA ASN A 529 -18.96 2.50 -20.75
C ASN A 529 -17.83 3.33 -21.42
N PRO A 530 -17.02 2.67 -22.24
CA PRO A 530 -15.89 3.30 -22.90
C PRO A 530 -16.21 4.27 -24.03
N ASP A 531 -17.42 4.20 -24.55
CA ASP A 531 -17.92 5.11 -25.58
C ASP A 531 -18.73 6.24 -24.92
N TYR A 532 -18.65 6.37 -23.60
CA TYR A 532 -19.27 7.46 -22.86
C TYR A 532 -18.56 8.78 -23.17
N VAL A 533 -19.16 9.53 -24.10
CA VAL A 533 -18.63 10.79 -24.65
C VAL A 533 -18.26 11.81 -23.56
N PRO A 534 -19.07 12.06 -22.51
CA PRO A 534 -18.70 13.00 -21.46
C PRO A 534 -17.36 12.64 -20.78
N ALA A 535 -17.17 11.37 -20.40
CA ALA A 535 -15.93 10.96 -19.76
C ALA A 535 -14.71 11.04 -20.70
N LEU A 536 -14.89 10.79 -22.01
CA LEU A 536 -13.82 10.98 -23.00
C LEU A 536 -13.41 12.46 -23.13
N ILE A 537 -14.39 13.38 -23.10
CA ILE A 537 -14.12 14.83 -23.15
C ILE A 537 -13.34 15.26 -21.90
N ASP A 538 -13.76 14.80 -20.72
CA ASP A 538 -13.10 15.14 -19.45
C ASP A 538 -11.68 14.57 -19.37
N MET A 539 -11.48 13.32 -19.81
CA MET A 539 -10.15 12.71 -19.92
C MET A 539 -9.24 13.48 -20.87
N ALA A 540 -9.80 14.01 -21.96
CA ALA A 540 -9.05 14.84 -22.89
C ALA A 540 -8.66 16.19 -22.27
N SER A 541 -9.57 16.81 -21.52
CA SER A 541 -9.30 18.07 -20.81
C SER A 541 -8.16 17.89 -19.81
N ILE A 542 -8.24 16.86 -18.95
CA ILE A 542 -7.17 16.54 -18.00
C ILE A 542 -5.86 16.24 -18.72
N SER A 543 -5.90 15.48 -19.82
CA SER A 543 -4.70 15.15 -20.61
C SER A 543 -4.07 16.39 -21.24
N ALA A 544 -4.87 17.35 -21.67
CA ALA A 544 -4.38 18.62 -22.24
C ALA A 544 -3.73 19.49 -21.15
N GLU A 545 -4.36 19.61 -19.99
CA GLU A 545 -3.85 20.39 -18.84
C GLU A 545 -2.56 19.80 -18.24
N THR A 546 -2.41 18.48 -18.30
CA THR A 546 -1.21 17.76 -17.81
C THR A 546 -0.08 17.67 -18.85
N GLY A 547 -0.24 18.29 -20.02
CA GLY A 547 0.77 18.34 -21.07
C GLY A 547 0.83 17.11 -21.98
N ALA A 548 -0.09 16.15 -21.83
CA ALA A 548 -0.22 14.96 -22.68
C ALA A 548 -1.09 15.22 -23.92
N ALA A 549 -0.66 16.15 -24.78
CA ALA A 549 -1.46 16.66 -25.90
C ALA A 549 -1.86 15.58 -26.94
N GLU A 550 -1.00 14.60 -27.20
CA GLU A 550 -1.31 13.43 -28.05
C GLU A 550 -2.45 12.59 -27.47
N LYS A 551 -2.42 12.35 -26.15
CA LYS A 551 -3.44 11.58 -25.44
C LYS A 551 -4.79 12.31 -25.45
N ALA A 552 -4.76 13.64 -25.22
CA ALA A 552 -5.93 14.49 -25.34
C ALA A 552 -6.55 14.44 -26.73
N LEU A 553 -5.72 14.47 -27.77
CA LEU A 553 -6.17 14.41 -29.16
C LEU A 553 -6.86 13.08 -29.48
N ARG A 554 -6.31 11.95 -29.00
CA ARG A 554 -6.94 10.63 -29.17
C ARG A 554 -8.33 10.57 -28.55
N TYR A 555 -8.47 11.06 -27.31
CA TYR A 555 -9.77 11.07 -26.63
C TYR A 555 -10.79 11.98 -27.33
N LEU A 556 -10.41 13.21 -27.71
CA LEU A 556 -11.32 14.14 -28.40
C LEU A 556 -11.71 13.66 -29.80
N THR A 557 -10.76 13.09 -30.55
CA THR A 557 -11.05 12.52 -31.87
C THR A 557 -12.05 11.36 -31.76
N ARG A 558 -11.88 10.52 -30.73
CA ARG A 558 -12.83 9.44 -30.43
C ARG A 558 -14.20 9.98 -29.99
N ALA A 559 -14.24 10.98 -29.12
CA ALA A 559 -15.48 11.63 -28.68
C ALA A 559 -16.26 12.22 -29.86
N VAL A 560 -15.58 12.92 -30.78
CA VAL A 560 -16.19 13.48 -31.99
C VAL A 560 -16.64 12.39 -32.97
N ALA A 561 -15.92 11.27 -33.06
CA ALA A 561 -16.34 10.15 -33.89
C ALA A 561 -17.62 9.47 -33.36
N LEU A 562 -17.77 9.41 -32.03
CA LEU A 562 -18.92 8.80 -31.36
C LEU A 562 -20.16 9.71 -31.36
N ASP A 563 -19.96 11.01 -31.11
CA ASP A 563 -21.02 12.03 -31.18
C ASP A 563 -20.54 13.25 -32.00
N PRO A 564 -20.70 13.21 -33.33
CA PRO A 564 -20.30 14.31 -34.21
C PRO A 564 -21.04 15.63 -33.96
N LEU A 565 -22.16 15.59 -33.24
CA LEU A 565 -23.01 16.74 -32.91
C LEU A 565 -22.69 17.33 -31.53
N ASN A 566 -21.71 16.77 -30.82
CA ASN A 566 -21.28 17.29 -29.53
C ASN A 566 -20.50 18.60 -29.68
N ALA A 567 -21.15 19.72 -29.37
CA ALA A 567 -20.53 21.05 -29.49
C ALA A 567 -19.29 21.18 -28.58
N SER A 568 -19.35 20.67 -27.34
CA SER A 568 -18.22 20.73 -26.39
C SER A 568 -17.00 19.97 -26.89
N ALA A 569 -17.19 18.78 -27.49
CA ALA A 569 -16.08 18.02 -28.08
C ALA A 569 -15.45 18.76 -29.27
N GLN A 570 -16.24 19.37 -30.15
CA GLN A 570 -15.75 20.15 -31.30
C GLN A 570 -14.97 21.40 -30.86
N TYR A 571 -15.47 22.10 -29.83
CA TYR A 571 -14.78 23.24 -29.24
C TYR A 571 -13.44 22.85 -28.62
N ASN A 572 -13.42 21.84 -27.75
CA ASN A 572 -12.20 21.38 -27.09
C ASN A 572 -11.16 20.85 -28.12
N LEU A 573 -11.62 20.19 -29.19
CA LEU A 573 -10.75 19.75 -30.28
C LEU A 573 -10.15 20.94 -31.05
N SER A 574 -10.93 22.00 -31.30
CA SER A 574 -10.43 23.22 -31.96
C SER A 574 -9.34 23.92 -31.13
N MET A 575 -9.55 24.03 -29.82
CA MET A 575 -8.59 24.63 -28.90
C MET A 575 -7.29 23.82 -28.86
N LEU A 576 -7.39 22.48 -28.83
CA LEU A 576 -6.23 21.61 -28.83
C LEU A 576 -5.43 21.72 -30.14
N TYR A 577 -6.09 21.78 -31.30
CA TYR A 577 -5.41 22.01 -32.59
C TYR A 577 -4.72 23.38 -32.65
N GLN A 578 -5.32 24.41 -32.07
CA GLN A 578 -4.72 25.73 -31.98
C GLN A 578 -3.44 25.71 -31.11
N MET A 579 -3.47 25.03 -29.97
CA MET A 579 -2.30 24.83 -29.10
C MET A 579 -1.18 24.03 -29.78
N GLN A 580 -1.52 23.11 -30.69
CA GLN A 580 -0.57 22.30 -31.46
C GLN A 580 -0.05 23.00 -32.73
N GLY A 581 -0.46 24.24 -33.02
CA GLY A 581 -0.04 24.95 -34.23
C GLY A 581 -0.65 24.41 -35.53
N ARG A 582 -1.87 23.85 -35.45
CA ARG A 582 -2.63 23.27 -36.58
C ARG A 582 -3.86 24.12 -36.94
N PRO A 583 -3.67 25.35 -37.48
CA PRO A 583 -4.75 26.35 -37.60
C PRO A 583 -5.87 25.92 -38.56
N ALA A 584 -5.57 25.24 -39.66
CA ALA A 584 -6.60 24.80 -40.62
C ALA A 584 -7.61 23.80 -40.01
N GLU A 585 -7.12 22.92 -39.13
CA GLU A 585 -7.94 21.91 -38.45
C GLU A 585 -8.70 22.55 -37.28
N ALA A 586 -8.06 23.50 -36.58
CA ALA A 586 -8.73 24.32 -35.58
C ALA A 586 -9.91 25.11 -36.17
N ASP A 587 -9.72 25.77 -37.31
CA ASP A 587 -10.78 26.52 -38.00
C ASP A 587 -11.93 25.62 -38.45
N THR A 588 -11.61 24.41 -38.92
CA THR A 588 -12.61 23.42 -39.34
C THR A 588 -13.47 22.96 -38.16
N ALA A 589 -12.83 22.62 -37.03
CA ALA A 589 -13.53 22.21 -35.81
C ALA A 589 -14.32 23.37 -35.19
N MET A 590 -13.77 24.58 -35.19
CA MET A 590 -14.43 25.80 -34.68
C MET A 590 -15.65 26.20 -35.50
N LYS A 591 -15.58 26.07 -36.83
CA LYS A 591 -16.72 26.27 -37.71
C LYS A 591 -17.84 25.27 -37.39
N LYS A 592 -17.49 23.99 -37.21
CA LYS A 592 -18.43 22.93 -36.81
C LYS A 592 -19.09 23.24 -35.47
N PHE A 593 -18.32 23.69 -34.47
CA PHE A 593 -18.84 24.14 -33.18
C PHE A 593 -19.86 25.28 -33.33
N THR A 594 -19.53 26.30 -34.12
CA THR A 594 -20.40 27.46 -34.35
C THR A 594 -21.71 27.07 -35.04
N GLU A 595 -21.65 26.16 -36.01
CA GLU A 595 -22.82 25.58 -36.66
C GLU A 595 -23.72 24.84 -35.66
N LEU A 596 -23.14 24.03 -34.77
CA LEU A 596 -23.88 23.29 -33.74
C LEU A 596 -24.52 24.20 -32.68
N GLU A 597 -23.83 25.26 -32.24
CA GLU A 597 -24.38 26.29 -31.36
C GLU A 597 -25.59 27.01 -31.98
N ALA A 598 -25.49 27.36 -33.27
CA ALA A 598 -26.58 28.02 -33.99
C ALA A 598 -27.82 27.11 -34.09
N ILE A 599 -27.62 25.82 -34.33
CA ILE A 599 -28.67 24.81 -34.35
C ILE A 599 -29.31 24.65 -32.96
N ALA A 600 -28.51 24.63 -31.89
CA ALA A 600 -29.01 24.53 -30.52
C ALA A 600 -29.85 25.76 -30.12
N LYS A 601 -29.38 26.97 -30.46
CA LYS A 601 -30.12 28.24 -30.24
C LYS A 601 -31.44 28.28 -31.02
N GLN A 602 -31.47 27.78 -32.26
CA GLN A 602 -32.72 27.67 -33.04
C GLN A 602 -33.73 26.68 -32.46
N LYS A 603 -33.26 25.58 -31.83
CA LYS A 603 -34.14 24.63 -31.15
C LYS A 603 -34.74 25.20 -29.85
N GLN A 604 -33.99 26.00 -29.11
CA GLN A 604 -34.49 26.68 -27.90
C GLN A 604 -35.39 27.89 -28.21
N GLY A 605 -35.28 28.48 -29.41
CA GLY A 605 -36.06 29.65 -29.85
C GLY A 605 -37.41 29.38 -30.51
N LYS A 606 -37.92 28.13 -30.55
CA LYS A 606 -39.26 27.81 -31.07
C LYS A 606 -40.30 27.68 -29.93
N PRO A 607 -41.32 28.54 -29.84
CA PRO A 607 -42.47 28.30 -28.97
C PRO A 607 -43.50 27.37 -29.67
N GLY A 608 -43.79 26.23 -29.05
CA GLY A 608 -45.07 25.51 -29.21
C GLY A 608 -45.09 24.22 -30.03
N ALA A 609 -45.03 23.07 -29.33
CA ALA A 609 -45.96 21.96 -29.52
C ALA A 609 -46.12 21.26 -28.16
N ARG A 610 -47.36 21.24 -27.65
CA ARG A 610 -47.74 20.56 -26.39
C ARG A 610 -47.35 19.07 -26.47
N PRO A 611 -46.88 18.44 -25.38
CA PRO A 611 -47.06 17.01 -25.23
C PRO A 611 -48.55 16.75 -25.02
N ASP A 612 -49.14 15.89 -25.85
CA ASP A 612 -50.50 15.42 -25.70
C ASP A 612 -50.74 14.88 -24.29
N ALA A 613 -51.79 15.39 -23.68
CA ALA A 613 -52.33 14.89 -22.44
C ALA A 613 -53.18 13.65 -22.72
N GLY A 614 -52.87 12.55 -22.04
CA GLY A 614 -53.88 11.66 -21.46
C GLY A 614 -53.49 10.17 -21.37
N PRO A 615 -54.09 9.40 -20.42
CA PRO A 615 -55.06 9.81 -19.40
C PRO A 615 -54.57 9.59 -17.96
N ALA A 616 -55.05 10.45 -17.06
CA ALA A 616 -55.18 10.14 -15.66
C ALA A 616 -56.43 9.26 -15.46
N SER A 617 -56.29 8.15 -14.73
CA SER A 617 -57.39 7.52 -14.00
C SER A 617 -56.86 6.71 -12.81
N THR A 618 -57.16 7.20 -11.60
CA THR A 618 -57.71 6.47 -10.43
C THR A 618 -57.03 5.15 -10.02
N GLY A 619 -56.50 4.95 -8.81
CA GLY A 619 -57.10 5.22 -7.50
C GLY A 619 -57.65 3.93 -6.86
N ALA A 620 -57.26 3.68 -5.60
CA ALA A 620 -57.68 2.62 -4.65
C ALA A 620 -56.94 1.26 -4.75
N GLY A 621 -56.51 0.62 -3.66
CA GLY A 621 -56.64 0.91 -2.24
C GLY A 621 -56.21 -0.30 -1.38
N GLN A 622 -55.98 -0.01 -0.10
CA GLN A 622 -55.63 -0.87 1.05
C GLN A 622 -54.16 -1.20 1.26
#